data_AF-A0A519M1Z4-F1
#
_entry.id   AF-A0A519M1Z4-F1
#
_cell.length_a   1.000
_cell.length_b   1.000
_cell.length_c   1.000
_cell.angle_alpha   90.00
_cell.angle_beta   90.00
_cell.angle_gamma   90.00
#
_symmetry.space_group_name_H-M   'P 1'
#
loop_
_entity.id
_entity.type
_entity.pdbx_description
1 polymer ?
#
loop_
_entity_poly.entity_id
_entity_poly.type
_entity_poly.pdbx_seq_one_letter_code
_entity_poly.pdbx_strand_id
1 'polypeptide(L)'
;MQLITPCELSLQRVAGLPADAPPLCEVVRQAEPTGVLVPGAVLEVAGQWGSFFLVLATDDVPFEEMLHVHLLDARLQLLDSARIGAAYTTGAFSALPSPLPDVLRFRFIGDTDWSVQVLPAPGFRVPLLSEPTGVSRALSFSRHFIVRGQPQPERA
;
A
#
# COMPACT_ATOMS: atom_id res chain seq x y z
N MET A 1 -1.42 -14.24 -3.51
CA MET A 1 -0.30 -13.54 -2.87
C MET A 1 0.04 -14.31 -1.61
N GLN A 2 1.31 -14.60 -1.30
CA GLN A 2 1.64 -15.20 -0.01
C GLN A 2 1.80 -14.09 1.02
N LEU A 3 0.99 -14.09 2.09
CA LEU A 3 1.22 -13.16 3.19
C LEU A 3 2.50 -13.54 3.92
N ILE A 4 3.33 -12.54 4.21
CA ILE A 4 4.59 -12.73 4.94
C ILE A 4 4.48 -12.11 6.32
N THR A 5 5.23 -12.68 7.25
CA THR A 5 5.13 -12.31 8.67
C THR A 5 5.95 -11.06 8.98
N PRO A 6 5.63 -10.33 10.07
CA PRO A 6 6.44 -9.21 10.54
C PRO A 6 7.90 -9.58 10.88
N CYS A 7 8.20 -10.85 11.14
CA CYS A 7 9.57 -11.33 11.33
C CYS A 7 10.36 -11.40 10.01
N GLU A 8 9.67 -11.59 8.88
CA GLU A 8 10.30 -11.63 7.55
C GLU A 8 10.47 -10.22 6.99
N LEU A 9 9.42 -9.40 7.07
CA LEU A 9 9.43 -8.01 6.62
C LEU A 9 8.58 -7.15 7.55
N SER A 10 9.15 -6.07 8.06
CA SER A 10 8.50 -5.09 8.91
C SER A 10 8.83 -3.66 8.49
N LEU A 11 8.18 -2.70 9.15
CA LEU A 11 8.44 -1.26 8.99
C LEU A 11 8.89 -0.69 10.32
N GLN A 12 9.99 0.08 10.30
CA GLN A 12 10.49 0.82 11.45
C GLN A 12 10.33 2.31 11.21
N ARG A 13 9.59 3.00 12.09
CA ARG A 13 9.40 4.47 11.98
C ARG A 13 10.74 5.20 12.07
N VAL A 14 10.93 6.17 11.17
CA VAL A 14 12.05 7.10 11.22
C VAL A 14 11.80 8.11 12.35
N ALA A 15 12.69 8.16 13.33
CA ALA A 15 12.59 9.07 14.46
C ALA A 15 13.06 10.49 14.11
N GLY A 16 12.55 11.49 14.84
CA GLY A 16 13.02 12.88 14.74
C GLY A 16 12.51 13.66 13.53
N LEU A 17 11.48 13.17 12.85
CA LEU A 17 10.78 13.95 11.83
C LEU A 17 10.00 15.13 12.48
N PRO A 18 9.88 16.27 11.78
CA PRO A 18 8.99 17.35 12.19
C PRO A 18 7.56 16.88 12.42
N ALA A 19 6.83 17.52 13.33
CA ALA A 19 5.47 17.13 13.70
C ALA A 19 4.45 17.23 12.53
N ASP A 20 4.73 18.07 11.54
CA ASP A 20 3.94 18.29 10.34
C ASP A 20 4.44 17.49 9.12
N ALA A 21 5.54 16.76 9.26
CA ALA A 21 6.06 15.92 8.19
C ALA A 21 5.21 14.65 8.04
N PRO A 22 4.96 14.18 6.80
CA PRO A 22 4.30 12.89 6.60
C PRO A 22 5.14 11.77 7.22
N PRO A 23 4.49 10.73 7.80
CA PRO A 23 5.20 9.65 8.44
C PRO A 23 6.01 8.86 7.41
N LEU A 24 7.17 8.39 7.86
CA LEU A 24 8.12 7.65 7.05
C LEU A 24 8.65 6.46 7.85
N CYS A 25 8.70 5.31 7.20
CA CYS A 25 9.29 4.10 7.75
C CYS A 25 10.45 3.63 6.89
N GLU A 26 11.43 3.01 7.53
CA GLU A 26 12.42 2.18 6.89
C GLU A 26 11.91 0.74 6.78
N VAL A 27 12.10 0.13 5.62
CA VAL A 27 11.82 -1.30 5.41
C VAL A 27 12.89 -2.12 6.13
N VAL A 28 12.46 -3.04 6.98
CA VAL A 28 13.32 -3.95 7.73
C VAL A 28 13.05 -5.37 7.26
N ARG A 29 14.10 -6.12 6.89
CA ARG A 29 13.99 -7.52 6.48
C ARG A 29 14.73 -8.40 7.45
N GLN A 30 14.05 -9.39 8.03
CA GLN A 30 14.67 -10.30 9.01
C GLN A 30 15.41 -9.57 10.15
N ALA A 31 14.80 -8.49 10.65
CA ALA A 31 15.36 -7.57 11.66
C ALA A 31 16.59 -6.75 11.22
N GLU A 32 16.94 -6.74 9.93
CA GLU A 32 17.99 -5.91 9.36
C GLU A 32 17.40 -4.71 8.59
N PRO A 33 17.76 -3.46 8.95
CA PRO A 33 17.36 -2.28 8.19
C PRO A 33 17.97 -2.29 6.78
N THR A 34 17.18 -1.88 5.80
CA THR A 34 17.55 -2.02 4.37
C THR A 34 18.00 -0.70 3.74
N GLY A 35 17.86 0.41 4.45
CA GLY A 35 18.04 1.77 3.93
C GLY A 35 16.91 2.27 3.03
N VAL A 36 15.90 1.44 2.73
CA VAL A 36 14.77 1.82 1.86
C VAL A 36 13.68 2.47 2.69
N LEU A 37 13.32 3.70 2.31
CA LEU A 37 12.29 4.48 2.99
C LEU A 37 10.98 4.44 2.22
N VAL A 38 9.88 4.21 2.93
CA VAL A 38 8.52 4.24 2.39
C VAL A 38 7.62 5.10 3.27
N PRO A 39 6.70 5.89 2.68
CA PRO A 39 5.65 6.58 3.44
C PRO A 39 4.81 5.63 4.30
N GLY A 40 4.25 6.15 5.38
CA GLY A 40 3.44 5.39 6.32
C GLY A 40 4.09 5.24 7.70
N ALA A 41 3.30 4.77 8.66
CA ALA A 41 3.67 4.68 10.07
C ALA A 41 3.51 3.26 10.64
N VAL A 42 2.51 2.50 10.20
CA VAL A 42 2.19 1.15 10.69
C VAL A 42 2.06 0.18 9.54
N LEU A 43 2.70 -0.99 9.63
CA LEU A 43 2.51 -2.08 8.68
C LEU A 43 1.18 -2.78 8.96
N GLU A 44 0.25 -2.73 8.02
CA GLU A 44 -1.02 -3.46 8.09
C GLU A 44 -0.87 -4.89 7.58
N VAL A 45 -0.21 -5.03 6.42
CA VAL A 45 0.08 -6.34 5.84
C VAL A 45 1.25 -6.23 4.86
N ALA A 46 2.01 -7.32 4.77
CA ALA A 46 2.96 -7.53 3.69
C ALA A 46 2.64 -8.84 2.96
N GLY A 47 2.84 -8.84 1.65
CA GLY A 47 2.68 -10.01 0.79
C GLY A 47 3.82 -10.15 -0.19
N GLN A 48 4.14 -11.38 -0.56
CA GLN A 48 5.13 -11.71 -1.58
C GLN A 48 4.48 -12.44 -2.75
N TRP A 49 4.87 -12.04 -3.96
CA TRP A 49 4.56 -12.76 -5.19
C TRP A 49 5.80 -12.79 -6.09
N GLY A 50 6.35 -13.99 -6.29
CA GLY A 50 7.65 -14.15 -6.95
C GLY A 50 8.74 -13.40 -6.18
N SER A 51 9.41 -12.47 -6.87
CA SER A 51 10.45 -11.62 -6.29
C SER A 51 9.96 -10.25 -5.82
N PHE A 52 8.65 -9.99 -5.90
CA PHE A 52 8.08 -8.70 -5.50
C PHE A 52 7.51 -8.77 -4.09
N PHE A 53 7.67 -7.67 -3.35
CA PHE A 53 7.09 -7.48 -2.03
C PHE A 53 6.08 -6.34 -2.09
N LEU A 54 4.84 -6.63 -1.72
CA LEU A 54 3.77 -5.66 -1.59
C LEU A 54 3.60 -5.32 -0.11
N VAL A 55 3.75 -4.04 0.23
CA VAL A 55 3.71 -3.52 1.59
C VAL A 55 2.55 -2.53 1.69
N LEU A 56 1.64 -2.77 2.63
CA LEU A 56 0.51 -1.90 2.91
C LEU A 56 0.68 -1.27 4.30
N ALA A 57 0.62 0.06 4.36
CA ALA A 57 0.89 0.79 5.58
C ALA A 57 -0.11 1.94 5.81
N THR A 58 -0.42 2.24 7.07
CA THR A 58 -1.28 3.36 7.48
C THR A 58 -0.49 4.43 8.21
N ASP A 59 -1.03 5.65 8.26
CA ASP A 59 -0.35 6.81 8.87
C ASP A 59 -0.50 6.89 10.40
N ASP A 60 -1.35 6.04 11.01
CA ASP A 60 -1.64 6.07 12.45
C ASP A 60 -2.14 7.44 12.94
N VAL A 61 -2.87 8.15 12.05
CA VAL A 61 -3.48 9.44 12.34
C VAL A 61 -4.97 9.23 12.59
N PRO A 62 -5.48 9.54 13.80
CA PRO A 62 -6.90 9.42 14.08
C PRO A 62 -7.74 10.24 13.09
N PHE A 63 -8.83 9.65 12.60
CA PHE A 63 -9.79 10.28 11.69
C PHE A 63 -9.25 10.63 10.28
N GLU A 64 -7.98 10.34 10.00
CA GLU A 64 -7.38 10.43 8.67
C GLU A 64 -6.92 9.04 8.24
N GLU A 65 -7.83 8.30 7.61
CA GLU A 65 -7.51 6.97 7.11
C GLU A 65 -6.86 7.08 5.73
N MET A 66 -5.56 6.85 5.68
CA MET A 66 -4.77 6.76 4.46
C MET A 66 -4.00 5.46 4.46
N LEU A 67 -4.21 4.65 3.43
CA LEU A 67 -3.48 3.42 3.20
C LEU A 67 -2.49 3.61 2.06
N HIS A 68 -1.21 3.48 2.36
CA HIS A 68 -0.14 3.46 1.39
C HIS A 68 0.06 2.03 0.89
N VAL A 69 0.24 1.90 -0.43
CA VAL A 69 0.48 0.64 -1.13
C VAL A 69 1.83 0.78 -1.83
N HIS A 70 2.83 0.04 -1.39
CA HIS A 70 4.19 0.07 -1.93
C HIS A 70 4.57 -1.26 -2.53
N LEU A 71 5.15 -1.24 -3.73
CA LEU A 71 5.75 -2.41 -4.34
C LEU A 71 7.27 -2.29 -4.35
N LEU A 72 7.93 -3.29 -3.79
CA LEU A 72 9.39 -3.40 -3.76
C LEU A 72 9.84 -4.55 -4.68
N ASP A 73 11.03 -4.39 -5.27
CA ASP A 73 11.67 -5.43 -6.06
C ASP A 73 12.42 -6.47 -5.20
N ALA A 74 13.13 -7.39 -5.86
CA ALA A 74 13.91 -8.45 -5.20
C ALA A 74 15.02 -7.92 -4.27
N ARG A 75 15.47 -6.67 -4.51
CA ARG A 75 16.49 -5.94 -3.74
C ARG A 75 15.85 -4.92 -2.81
N LEU A 76 14.54 -5.06 -2.58
CA LEU A 76 13.69 -4.18 -1.79
C LEU A 76 13.65 -2.73 -2.28
N GLN A 77 14.05 -2.44 -3.51
CA GLN A 77 13.95 -1.09 -4.07
C GLN A 77 12.50 -0.77 -4.41
N LEU A 78 12.06 0.45 -4.09
CA LEU A 78 10.71 0.91 -4.36
C LEU A 78 10.47 1.04 -5.88
N LEU A 79 9.58 0.21 -6.42
CA LEU A 79 9.18 0.20 -7.83
C LEU A 79 7.93 1.03 -8.10
N ASP A 80 7.03 1.08 -7.14
CA ASP A 80 5.70 1.62 -7.33
C ASP A 80 5.05 1.99 -5.98
N SER A 81 4.26 3.08 -5.97
CA SER A 81 3.47 3.51 -4.82
C SER A 81 2.11 4.06 -5.24
N ALA A 82 1.09 3.75 -4.46
CA ALA A 82 -0.23 4.38 -4.52
C ALA A 82 -0.75 4.63 -3.11
N ARG A 83 -1.77 5.48 -3.00
CA ARG A 83 -2.46 5.83 -1.77
C ARG A 83 -3.94 5.58 -1.96
N ILE A 84 -4.59 4.96 -0.98
CA ILE A 84 -6.03 4.74 -0.92
C ILE A 84 -6.55 5.49 0.31
N GLY A 85 -7.39 6.47 0.09
CA GLY A 85 -7.94 7.29 1.16
C GLY A 85 -9.17 8.06 0.70
N ALA A 86 -10.00 8.45 1.66
CA ALA A 86 -11.11 9.36 1.45
C ALA A 86 -11.19 10.31 2.64
N ALA A 87 -11.56 11.56 2.39
CA ALA A 87 -11.78 12.49 3.49
C ALA A 87 -12.96 12.02 4.35
N TYR A 88 -12.88 12.25 5.66
CA TYR A 88 -13.99 12.04 6.62
C TYR A 88 -14.54 10.61 6.72
N THR A 89 -13.84 9.61 6.20
CA THR A 89 -14.24 8.19 6.32
C THR A 89 -13.31 7.45 7.26
N THR A 90 -13.88 6.80 8.27
CA THR A 90 -13.15 5.85 9.12
C THR A 90 -13.21 4.45 8.53
N GLY A 91 -12.16 3.67 8.70
CA GLY A 91 -12.10 2.30 8.19
C GLY A 91 -10.97 1.53 8.85
N ALA A 92 -11.26 0.33 9.34
CA ALA A 92 -10.23 -0.58 9.79
C ALA A 92 -9.72 -1.41 8.62
N PHE A 93 -8.42 -1.65 8.57
CA PHE A 93 -7.84 -2.59 7.63
C PHE A 93 -8.20 -4.03 8.01
N SER A 94 -8.61 -4.83 7.03
CA SER A 94 -8.83 -6.27 7.22
C SER A 94 -8.42 -7.05 5.98
N ALA A 95 -7.41 -7.92 6.09
CA ALA A 95 -7.02 -8.78 4.99
C ALA A 95 -8.14 -9.79 4.64
N LEU A 96 -8.38 -9.98 3.34
CA LEU A 96 -9.38 -10.91 2.82
C LEU A 96 -8.72 -12.06 2.05
N PRO A 97 -9.31 -13.27 2.05
CA PRO A 97 -8.84 -14.36 1.20
C PRO A 97 -8.84 -13.99 -0.28
N SER A 98 -7.78 -14.36 -0.98
CA SER A 98 -7.63 -14.16 -2.42
C SER A 98 -7.41 -15.51 -3.12
N PRO A 99 -8.22 -15.87 -4.12
CA PRO A 99 -8.00 -17.09 -4.90
C PRO A 99 -6.86 -16.93 -5.93
N LEU A 100 -6.38 -15.71 -6.16
CA LEU A 100 -5.38 -15.39 -7.17
C LEU A 100 -3.98 -15.20 -6.56
N PRO A 101 -2.93 -15.80 -7.13
CA PRO A 101 -1.59 -15.79 -6.56
C PRO A 101 -0.90 -14.42 -6.63
N ASP A 102 -1.33 -13.54 -7.53
CA ASP A 102 -0.78 -12.19 -7.79
C ASP A 102 -1.62 -11.07 -7.16
N VAL A 103 -2.73 -11.42 -6.48
CA VAL A 103 -3.68 -10.45 -5.91
C VAL A 103 -3.69 -10.51 -4.39
N LEU A 104 -3.55 -9.34 -3.76
CA LEU A 104 -3.89 -9.10 -2.36
C LEU A 104 -5.29 -8.49 -2.28
N ARG A 105 -6.16 -9.05 -1.44
CA ARG A 105 -7.51 -8.52 -1.19
C ARG A 105 -7.62 -8.08 0.26
N PHE A 106 -8.37 -7.02 0.49
CA PHE A 106 -8.60 -6.49 1.83
C PHE A 106 -9.88 -5.64 1.85
N ARG A 107 -10.45 -5.46 3.02
CA ARG A 107 -11.47 -4.45 3.28
C ARG A 107 -10.81 -3.25 3.93
N PHE A 108 -11.19 -2.07 3.47
CA PHE A 108 -10.77 -0.79 4.03
C PHE A 108 -11.78 0.29 3.66
N ILE A 109 -11.79 1.42 4.39
CA ILE A 109 -12.56 2.66 4.17
C ILE A 109 -13.96 2.47 3.55
N GLY A 110 -15.00 2.74 4.34
CA GLY A 110 -16.39 2.66 3.88
C GLY A 110 -16.82 1.24 3.50
N ASP A 111 -16.31 0.24 4.23
CA ASP A 111 -16.56 -1.19 3.99
C ASP A 111 -16.26 -1.65 2.56
N THR A 112 -15.37 -0.95 1.86
CA THR A 112 -15.04 -1.25 0.48
C THR A 112 -14.06 -2.41 0.41
N ASP A 113 -14.42 -3.44 -0.37
CA ASP A 113 -13.50 -4.52 -0.72
C ASP A 113 -12.56 -4.04 -1.83
N TRP A 114 -11.28 -3.93 -1.48
CA TRP A 114 -10.20 -3.54 -2.37
C TRP A 114 -9.40 -4.75 -2.82
N SER A 115 -8.73 -4.58 -3.96
CA SER A 115 -7.71 -5.53 -4.42
C SER A 115 -6.54 -4.80 -5.07
N VAL A 116 -5.36 -5.33 -4.83
CA VAL A 116 -4.12 -4.90 -5.48
C VAL A 116 -3.55 -6.10 -6.22
N GLN A 117 -3.50 -5.99 -7.54
CA GLN A 117 -2.91 -7.00 -8.42
C GLN A 117 -1.51 -6.58 -8.84
N VAL A 118 -0.49 -7.36 -8.50
CA VAL A 118 0.88 -7.14 -8.95
C VAL A 118 1.04 -7.67 -10.38
N LEU A 119 1.72 -6.90 -11.23
CA LEU A 119 1.96 -7.24 -12.63
C LEU A 119 3.35 -7.87 -12.78
N PRO A 120 3.51 -8.92 -13.62
CA PRO A 120 4.82 -9.55 -13.83
C PRO A 120 5.80 -8.63 -14.60
N ALA A 121 5.28 -7.61 -15.29
CA ALA A 121 6.03 -6.59 -16.01
C ALA A 121 5.28 -5.25 -15.91
N PRO A 122 5.96 -4.10 -16.04
CA PRO A 122 5.30 -2.80 -16.00
C PRO A 122 4.23 -2.69 -17.10
N GLY A 123 3.00 -2.36 -16.70
CA GLY A 123 1.91 -2.03 -17.60
C GLY A 123 1.85 -0.54 -17.88
N PHE A 124 1.39 -0.18 -19.08
CA PHE A 124 1.11 1.22 -19.43
C PHE A 124 -0.07 1.76 -18.61
N ARG A 125 -0.01 3.05 -18.27
CA ARG A 125 -1.04 3.79 -17.53
C ARG A 125 -1.13 5.22 -18.03
N VAL A 126 -2.34 5.77 -18.10
CA VAL A 126 -2.57 7.20 -18.39
C VAL A 126 -2.68 7.95 -17.06
N PRO A 127 -1.81 8.93 -16.76
CA PRO A 127 -1.92 9.74 -15.56
C PRO A 127 -3.34 10.31 -15.36
N LEU A 128 -3.80 10.41 -14.11
CA LEU A 128 -5.09 10.99 -13.69
C LEU A 128 -6.41 10.30 -14.16
N LEU A 129 -6.41 9.45 -15.19
CA LEU A 129 -7.65 8.80 -15.68
C LEU A 129 -7.80 7.32 -15.32
N SER A 130 -6.71 6.65 -14.91
CA SER A 130 -6.67 5.18 -14.81
C SER A 130 -6.92 4.60 -13.42
N GLU A 131 -7.21 5.44 -12.42
CA GLU A 131 -7.33 5.01 -11.01
C GLU A 131 -8.79 5.08 -10.52
N PRO A 132 -9.22 4.16 -9.64
CA PRO A 132 -10.51 4.27 -8.96
C PRO A 132 -10.61 5.54 -8.10
N THR A 133 -11.83 5.97 -7.78
CA THR A 133 -12.07 7.02 -6.79
C THR A 133 -11.38 6.68 -5.46
N GLY A 134 -10.75 7.67 -4.82
CA GLY A 134 -10.00 7.48 -3.57
C GLY A 134 -8.58 6.94 -3.76
N VAL A 135 -8.19 6.57 -5.00
CA VAL A 135 -6.82 6.13 -5.30
C VAL A 135 -6.01 7.26 -5.91
N SER A 136 -4.88 7.59 -5.30
CA SER A 136 -3.94 8.59 -5.81
C SER A 136 -2.52 8.04 -5.95
N ARG A 137 -1.76 8.56 -6.90
CA ARG A 137 -0.42 8.09 -7.23
C ARG A 137 0.38 9.17 -7.96
N ALA A 138 1.71 9.12 -7.86
CA ALA A 138 2.61 9.97 -8.62
C ALA A 138 2.36 9.87 -10.14
N LEU A 139 2.58 10.98 -10.86
CA LEU A 139 2.41 11.02 -12.31
C LEU A 139 3.47 10.15 -13.00
N SER A 140 3.06 8.99 -13.52
CA SER A 140 3.89 8.08 -14.30
C SER A 140 3.08 7.46 -15.43
N PHE A 141 3.74 7.10 -16.53
CA PHE A 141 3.13 6.37 -17.65
C PHE A 141 3.22 4.84 -17.49
N SER A 142 3.82 4.37 -16.40
CA SER A 142 3.94 2.95 -16.07
C SER A 142 3.37 2.65 -14.68
N ARG A 143 2.94 1.41 -14.50
CA ARG A 143 2.54 0.83 -13.21
C ARG A 143 2.97 -0.63 -13.10
N HIS A 144 3.36 -1.06 -11.92
CA HIS A 144 3.67 -2.45 -11.59
C HIS A 144 2.56 -3.12 -10.80
N PHE A 145 1.52 -2.39 -10.40
CA PHE A 145 0.30 -2.98 -9.86
C PHE A 145 -0.95 -2.21 -10.28
N ILE A 146 -2.10 -2.87 -10.17
CA ILE A 146 -3.43 -2.31 -10.42
C ILE A 146 -4.22 -2.34 -9.13
N VAL A 147 -4.72 -1.18 -8.70
CA VAL A 147 -5.70 -1.07 -7.61
C VAL A 147 -7.10 -1.16 -8.18
N ARG A 148 -7.96 -1.96 -7.57
CA ARG A 148 -9.39 -2.00 -7.88
C ARG A 148 -10.20 -1.94 -6.59
N GLY A 149 -11.28 -1.18 -6.64
CA GLY A 149 -12.29 -1.08 -5.60
C GLY A 149 -13.50 -0.36 -6.18
N GLN A 150 -14.65 -0.55 -5.55
CA GLN A 150 -15.89 0.14 -5.90
C GLN A 150 -16.38 0.89 -4.66
N PRO A 151 -15.69 1.97 -4.24
CA PRO A 151 -16.14 2.75 -3.12
C PRO A 151 -17.51 3.34 -3.44
N GLN A 152 -18.44 3.25 -2.49
CA GLN A 152 -19.72 3.91 -2.63
C GLN A 152 -19.50 5.42 -2.46
N PRO A 153 -20.13 6.26 -3.31
CA PRO A 153 -20.13 7.69 -3.06
C PRO A 153 -20.83 7.96 -1.71
N GLU A 154 -20.31 8.92 -0.95
CA GLU A 154 -20.97 9.37 0.28
C GLU A 154 -22.42 9.75 -0.04
N ARG A 155 -23.37 9.19 0.71
CA ARG A 155 -24.76 9.66 0.65
C ARG A 155 -24.78 11.04 1.29
N ALA A 156 -24.97 12.06 0.46
CA ALA A 156 -25.24 13.44 0.88
C ALA A 156 -26.50 13.53 1.77
#